data_AF-A0A7C7KJ50-F1
#
_entry.id   AF-A0A7C7KJ50-F1
#
_cell.length_a   1.000
_cell.length_b   1.000
_cell.length_c   1.000
_cell.angle_alpha   90.00
_cell.angle_beta   90.00
_cell.angle_gamma   90.00
#
_symmetry.space_group_name_H-M   'P 1'
#
loop_
_entity.id
_entity.type
_entity.pdbx_description
1 polymer ?
#
loop_
_entity_poly.entity_id
_entity_poly.type
_entity_poly.pdbx_seq_one_letter_code
_entity_poly.pdbx_strand_id
1 'polypeptide(L)'
;GAIAILGFILLTLFLLWLGAAQLIYMLPLGPEPPLSATAFLSDVLTTGAGWTMIIVGMGVGFLFALVVLMISVISFPLLLDRPLGIGAAISASLRAVLVNPGAMAVWGLFVAAALVLGSIPLFLGLVVVLPVLGHATWHLYRKVVRE
;
A
#
# COMPACT_ATOMS: atom_id res chain seq x y z
N GLY A 1 7.61 12.14 18.44
CA GLY A 1 8.37 12.61 17.27
C GLY A 1 7.55 12.50 16.00
N ALA A 2 7.83 13.30 14.97
CA ALA A 2 7.02 13.36 13.74
C ALA A 2 6.85 12.01 13.01
N ILE A 3 7.88 11.16 13.05
CA ILE A 3 7.85 9.80 12.49
C ILE A 3 6.78 8.92 13.16
N ALA A 4 6.63 9.00 14.48
CA ALA A 4 5.62 8.22 15.20
C ALA A 4 4.19 8.65 14.83
N ILE A 5 3.98 9.94 14.61
CA ILE A 5 2.68 10.47 14.16
C ILE A 5 2.38 9.97 12.74
N LEU A 6 3.37 9.98 11.83
CA LEU A 6 3.20 9.44 10.49
C LEU A 6 2.89 7.93 10.53
N GLY A 7 3.60 7.18 11.38
CA GLY A 7 3.31 5.77 11.63
C GLY A 7 1.88 5.54 12.12
N PHE A 8 1.38 6.38 13.03
CA PHE A 8 0.01 6.29 13.52
C PHE A 8 -1.04 6.60 12.43
N ILE A 9 -0.76 7.57 11.55
CA ILE A 9 -1.63 7.86 10.38
C ILE A 9 -1.71 6.63 9.46
N LEU A 10 -0.56 6.02 9.16
CA LEU A 10 -0.51 4.83 8.31
C LEU A 10 -1.16 3.62 8.97
N LEU A 11 -1.00 3.44 10.27
CA LEU A 11 -1.70 2.41 11.03
C LEU A 11 -3.22 2.62 10.98
N THR A 12 -3.68 3.86 11.14
CA THR A 12 -5.10 4.20 11.04
C THR A 12 -5.64 3.87 9.65
N LEU A 13 -4.91 4.23 8.58
CA LEU A 13 -5.28 3.87 7.21
C LEU A 13 -5.32 2.35 6.99
N PHE A 14 -4.36 1.63 7.57
CA PHE A 14 -4.34 0.17 7.52
C PHE A 14 -5.55 -0.47 8.21
N LEU A 15 -5.94 0.03 9.39
CA LEU A 15 -7.13 -0.44 10.11
C LEU A 15 -8.42 -0.12 9.34
N LEU A 16 -8.52 1.06 8.73
CA LEU A 16 -9.63 1.42 7.86
C LEU A 16 -9.70 0.52 6.63
N TRP A 17 -8.55 0.19 6.05
CA TRP A 17 -8.46 -0.75 4.93
C TRP A 17 -8.89 -2.16 5.34
N LEU A 18 -8.49 -2.66 6.52
CA LEU A 18 -8.96 -3.95 7.05
C LEU A 18 -10.47 -3.96 7.25
N GLY A 19 -11.05 -2.89 7.79
CA GLY A 19 -12.50 -2.75 7.91
C GLY A 19 -13.20 -2.77 6.55
N ALA A 20 -12.66 -2.06 5.56
CA ALA A 20 -13.18 -2.09 4.19
C ALA A 20 -13.09 -3.48 3.57
N ALA A 21 -11.95 -4.17 3.72
CA ALA A 21 -11.76 -5.55 3.24
C ALA A 21 -12.78 -6.51 3.88
N GLN A 22 -13.03 -6.37 5.19
CA GLN A 22 -14.05 -7.16 5.88
C GLN A 22 -15.44 -6.91 5.31
N LEU A 23 -15.82 -5.64 5.08
CA LEU A 23 -17.13 -5.31 4.49
C LEU A 23 -17.26 -5.84 3.06
N ILE A 24 -16.20 -5.74 2.26
CA ILE A 24 -16.17 -6.24 0.88
C ILE A 24 -16.31 -7.76 0.82
N TYR A 25 -15.81 -8.48 1.84
CA TYR A 25 -16.06 -9.91 2.00
C TYR A 25 -17.50 -10.21 2.45
N MET A 26 -17.96 -9.54 3.51
CA MET A 26 -19.23 -9.84 4.17
C MET A 26 -20.46 -9.57 3.30
N LEU A 27 -20.41 -8.54 2.45
CA LEU A 27 -21.58 -8.15 1.65
C LEU A 27 -21.90 -9.17 0.53
N PRO A 28 -20.94 -9.66 -0.27
CA PRO A 28 -21.23 -10.59 -1.36
C PRO A 28 -21.22 -12.07 -0.92
N LEU A 29 -20.27 -12.47 -0.06
CA LEU A 29 -20.08 -13.88 0.33
C LEU A 29 -20.71 -14.24 1.68
N GLY A 30 -21.22 -13.24 2.41
CA GLY A 30 -21.88 -13.44 3.70
C GLY A 30 -20.91 -13.43 4.89
N PRO A 31 -21.44 -13.32 6.12
CA PRO A 31 -20.64 -13.23 7.34
C PRO A 31 -20.08 -14.58 7.80
N GLU A 32 -20.58 -15.69 7.25
CA GLU A 32 -20.12 -17.01 7.63
C GLU A 32 -18.70 -17.25 7.11
N PRO A 33 -17.81 -17.82 7.94
CA PRO A 33 -16.48 -18.18 7.49
C PRO A 33 -16.57 -19.30 6.45
N PRO A 34 -15.66 -19.34 5.47
CA PRO A 34 -15.67 -20.41 4.49
C PRO A 34 -15.38 -21.76 5.15
N LEU A 35 -16.07 -22.80 4.69
CA LEU A 35 -15.94 -24.17 5.21
C LEU A 35 -14.50 -24.71 5.11
N SER A 36 -13.75 -24.23 4.12
CA SER A 36 -12.33 -24.54 3.91
C SER A 36 -11.70 -23.55 2.92
N ALA A 37 -10.37 -23.54 2.84
CA ALA A 37 -9.65 -22.71 1.86
C ALA A 37 -10.00 -23.07 0.41
N THR A 38 -10.27 -24.35 0.11
CA THR A 38 -10.66 -24.81 -1.23
C THR A 38 -12.09 -24.40 -1.57
N ALA A 39 -13.02 -24.47 -0.61
CA ALA A 39 -14.39 -23.97 -0.79
C ALA A 39 -14.38 -22.46 -1.07
N PHE A 40 -13.61 -21.70 -0.28
CA PHE A 40 -13.44 -20.25 -0.52
C PHE A 40 -12.89 -19.97 -1.91
N LEU A 41 -11.85 -20.69 -2.35
CA LEU A 41 -11.26 -20.48 -3.67
C LEU A 41 -12.27 -20.77 -4.79
N SER A 42 -13.08 -21.83 -4.63
CA SER A 42 -14.18 -22.13 -5.55
C SER A 42 -15.19 -20.99 -5.60
N ASP A 43 -15.66 -20.51 -4.45
CA ASP A 43 -16.65 -19.44 -4.38
C ASP A 43 -16.13 -18.15 -5.01
N VAL A 44 -14.89 -17.79 -4.72
CA VAL A 44 -14.26 -16.56 -5.22
C VAL A 44 -14.07 -16.58 -6.74
N LEU A 45 -13.69 -17.72 -7.32
CA LEU A 45 -13.36 -17.81 -8.74
C LEU A 45 -14.55 -18.17 -9.64
N THR A 46 -15.56 -18.85 -9.11
CA THR A 46 -16.66 -19.42 -9.92
C THR A 46 -18.00 -18.70 -9.76
N THR A 47 -18.16 -17.85 -8.74
CA THR A 47 -19.45 -17.20 -8.45
C THR A 47 -19.44 -15.70 -8.75
N GLY A 48 -20.59 -15.15 -9.16
CA GLY A 48 -20.73 -13.70 -9.38
C GLY A 48 -20.46 -12.86 -8.13
N ALA A 49 -20.77 -13.40 -6.94
CA ALA A 49 -20.43 -12.79 -5.65
C ALA A 49 -18.91 -12.71 -5.44
N GLY A 50 -18.19 -13.79 -5.74
CA GLY A 50 -16.73 -13.85 -5.72
C GLY A 50 -16.08 -12.82 -6.64
N TRP A 51 -16.55 -12.72 -7.88
CA TRP A 51 -16.08 -11.71 -8.84
C TRP A 51 -16.37 -10.27 -8.38
N THR A 52 -17.55 -10.04 -7.79
CA THR A 52 -17.90 -8.74 -7.20
C THR A 52 -16.91 -8.37 -6.09
N MET A 53 -16.61 -9.32 -5.20
CA MET A 53 -15.61 -9.14 -4.13
C MET A 53 -14.23 -8.82 -4.71
N ILE A 54 -13.77 -9.53 -5.75
CA ILE A 54 -12.47 -9.30 -6.39
C ILE A 54 -12.40 -7.88 -6.97
N ILE A 55 -13.37 -7.50 -7.81
CA ILE A 55 -13.33 -6.23 -8.55
C ILE A 55 -13.41 -5.05 -7.59
N VAL A 56 -14.35 -5.08 -6.64
CA VAL A 56 -14.51 -4.04 -5.63
C VAL A 56 -13.29 -4.01 -4.70
N GLY A 57 -12.80 -5.17 -4.26
CA GLY A 57 -11.62 -5.31 -3.42
C GLY A 57 -10.37 -4.72 -4.07
N MET A 58 -10.13 -5.01 -5.35
CA MET A 58 -9.02 -4.45 -6.10
C MET A 58 -9.15 -2.94 -6.25
N GLY A 59 -10.35 -2.42 -6.57
CA GLY A 59 -10.60 -0.99 -6.69
C GLY A 59 -10.38 -0.23 -5.39
N VAL A 60 -10.97 -0.70 -4.29
CA VAL A 60 -10.80 -0.09 -2.96
C VAL A 60 -9.36 -0.20 -2.48
N GLY A 61 -8.75 -1.37 -2.62
CA GLY A 61 -7.33 -1.58 -2.27
C GLY A 61 -6.40 -0.65 -3.06
N PHE A 62 -6.66 -0.47 -4.35
CA PHE A 62 -5.91 0.48 -5.19
C PHE A 62 -6.04 1.92 -4.69
N LEU A 63 -7.23 2.37 -4.30
CA LEU A 63 -7.43 3.71 -3.74
C LEU A 63 -6.65 3.91 -2.43
N PHE A 64 -6.69 2.93 -1.52
CA PHE A 64 -5.89 2.99 -0.28
C PHE A 64 -4.39 3.02 -0.59
N ALA A 65 -3.92 2.19 -1.51
CA ALA A 65 -2.52 2.16 -1.93
C ALA A 65 -2.07 3.50 -2.53
N LEU A 66 -2.92 4.14 -3.35
CA LEU A 66 -2.65 5.47 -3.89
C LEU A 66 -2.52 6.52 -2.78
N VAL A 67 -3.47 6.56 -1.83
CA VAL A 67 -3.41 7.49 -0.71
C VAL A 67 -2.15 7.30 0.10
N VAL A 68 -1.81 6.05 0.46
CA VAL A 68 -0.60 5.72 1.20
C VAL A 68 0.66 6.13 0.43
N LEU A 69 0.75 5.82 -0.87
CA LEU A 69 1.88 6.23 -1.71
C LEU A 69 2.03 7.76 -1.70
N MET A 70 0.94 8.48 -1.95
CA MET A 70 0.90 9.94 -2.01
C MET A 70 1.42 10.60 -0.73
N ILE A 71 1.03 10.11 0.44
CA ILE A 71 1.42 10.73 1.71
C ILE A 71 2.76 10.24 2.26
N SER A 72 3.27 9.08 1.81
CA SER A 72 4.42 8.42 2.47
C SER A 72 5.67 8.26 1.62
N VAL A 73 5.58 8.28 0.28
CA VAL A 73 6.68 7.86 -0.63
C VAL A 73 8.02 8.54 -0.34
N ILE A 74 8.00 9.81 0.09
CA ILE A 74 9.20 10.52 0.54
C ILE A 74 9.11 11.08 1.96
N SER A 75 7.98 10.94 2.65
CA SER A 75 7.79 11.54 3.97
C SER A 75 8.70 10.94 5.04
N PHE A 76 8.87 9.61 5.07
CA PHE A 76 9.80 8.96 6.00
C PHE A 76 11.26 9.36 5.80
N PRO A 77 11.85 9.22 4.60
CA PRO A 77 13.24 9.60 4.41
C PRO A 77 13.45 11.10 4.65
N LEU A 78 12.48 11.96 4.30
CA LEU A 78 12.56 13.39 4.58
C LEU A 78 12.54 13.73 6.08
N LEU A 79 11.70 13.05 6.87
CA LEU A 79 11.65 13.21 8.33
C LEU A 79 12.87 12.64 9.04
N LEU A 80 13.56 11.68 8.42
CA LEU A 80 14.83 11.13 8.91
C LEU A 80 16.02 12.03 8.58
N ASP A 81 16.04 12.58 7.36
CA ASP A 81 17.11 13.45 6.88
C ASP A 81 17.05 14.86 7.51
N ARG A 82 15.84 15.39 7.71
CA ARG A 82 15.65 16.79 8.14
C ARG A 82 14.71 16.91 9.34
N PRO A 83 14.98 17.83 10.28
CA PRO A 83 14.13 18.09 11.44
C PRO A 83 12.88 18.90 11.04
N LEU A 84 12.03 18.33 10.19
CA LEU A 84 10.80 18.94 9.69
C LEU A 84 9.57 18.43 10.44
N GLY A 85 8.52 19.26 10.46
CA GLY A 85 7.21 18.85 10.95
C GLY A 85 6.50 17.90 9.97
N ILE A 86 5.59 17.08 10.49
CA ILE A 86 4.85 16.08 9.69
C ILE A 86 4.06 16.71 8.53
N GLY A 87 3.45 17.89 8.74
CA GLY A 87 2.68 18.57 7.69
C GLY A 87 3.56 18.99 6.50
N ALA A 88 4.79 19.43 6.76
CA ALA A 88 5.74 19.76 5.71
C ALA A 88 6.17 18.51 4.93
N ALA A 89 6.39 17.39 5.62
CA ALA A 89 6.77 16.13 4.99
C ALA A 89 5.66 15.58 4.07
N ILE A 90 4.42 15.53 4.56
CA ILE A 90 3.27 15.07 3.78
C ILE A 90 3.04 16.00 2.58
N SER A 91 3.09 17.32 2.77
CA SER A 91 2.93 18.29 1.68
C SER A 91 4.01 18.13 0.60
N ALA A 92 5.27 17.92 1.00
CA ALA A 92 6.35 17.62 0.07
C ALA A 92 6.09 16.32 -0.70
N SER A 93 5.62 15.27 -0.04
CA SER A 93 5.28 13.99 -0.66
C SER A 93 4.14 14.12 -1.68
N LEU A 94 3.07 14.82 -1.31
CA LEU A 94 1.97 15.12 -2.22
C LEU A 94 2.46 15.89 -3.45
N ARG A 95 3.26 16.94 -3.24
CA ARG A 95 3.83 17.73 -4.34
C ARG A 95 4.74 16.90 -5.23
N ALA A 96 5.56 16.01 -4.66
CA ALA A 96 6.41 15.12 -5.42
C ALA A 96 5.61 14.21 -6.37
N VAL A 97 4.49 13.66 -5.90
CA VAL A 97 3.58 12.83 -6.70
C VAL A 97 2.85 13.65 -7.77
N LEU A 98 2.33 14.81 -7.41
CA LEU A 98 1.57 15.66 -8.35
C LEU A 98 2.44 16.26 -9.45
N VAL A 99 3.71 16.57 -9.16
CA VAL A 99 4.65 17.09 -10.17
C VAL A 99 5.21 15.97 -11.06
N ASN A 100 5.28 14.73 -10.56
CA ASN A 100 5.85 13.58 -11.29
C ASN A 100 4.90 12.38 -11.34
N PRO A 101 3.65 12.52 -11.81
CA PRO A 101 2.63 11.48 -11.66
C PRO A 101 2.99 10.20 -12.42
N GLY A 102 3.56 10.33 -13.63
CA GLY A 102 3.99 9.17 -14.43
C GLY A 102 5.12 8.39 -13.76
N ALA A 103 6.17 9.08 -13.30
CA ALA A 103 7.30 8.44 -12.63
C ALA A 103 6.87 7.77 -11.32
N MET A 104 5.96 8.41 -10.57
CA MET A 104 5.45 7.88 -9.30
C MET A 104 4.48 6.73 -9.51
N ALA A 105 3.69 6.73 -10.59
CA ALA A 105 2.87 5.59 -10.97
C ALA A 105 3.73 4.37 -11.34
N VAL A 106 4.79 4.57 -12.14
CA VAL A 106 5.75 3.50 -12.47
C VAL A 106 6.44 2.98 -11.22
N TRP A 107 6.85 3.88 -10.32
CA TRP A 107 7.43 3.48 -9.03
C TRP A 107 6.46 2.67 -8.17
N GLY A 108 5.22 3.14 -8.02
CA GLY A 108 4.18 2.43 -7.29
C GLY A 108 3.89 1.05 -7.88
N LEU A 109 3.89 0.93 -9.22
CA LEU A 109 3.75 -0.35 -9.91
C LEU A 109 4.93 -1.28 -9.63
N PHE A 110 6.16 -0.77 -9.62
CA PHE A 110 7.35 -1.56 -9.27
C PHE A 110 7.27 -2.07 -7.84
N VAL A 111 6.88 -1.23 -6.88
CA VAL A 111 6.65 -1.62 -5.49
C VAL A 111 5.59 -2.72 -5.41
N ALA A 112 4.44 -2.54 -6.06
CA ALA A 112 3.37 -3.53 -6.06
C ALA A 112 3.81 -4.87 -6.66
N ALA A 113 4.45 -4.85 -7.83
CA ALA A 113 4.95 -6.05 -8.49
C ALA A 113 6.01 -6.77 -7.64
N ALA A 114 6.96 -6.03 -7.06
CA ALA A 114 7.98 -6.60 -6.19
C ALA A 114 7.37 -7.24 -4.93
N LEU A 115 6.36 -6.61 -4.32
CA LEU A 115 5.66 -7.17 -3.15
C LEU A 115 4.87 -8.44 -3.52
N VAL A 116 4.18 -8.45 -4.66
CA VAL A 116 3.48 -9.65 -5.16
C VAL A 116 4.47 -10.79 -5.39
N LEU A 117 5.52 -10.54 -6.17
CA LEU A 117 6.54 -11.54 -6.48
C LEU A 117 7.26 -12.05 -5.22
N GLY A 118 7.58 -11.16 -4.29
CA GLY A 118 8.21 -11.51 -3.01
C GLY A 118 7.29 -12.30 -2.07
N SER A 119 5.97 -12.20 -2.25
CA SER A 119 4.97 -12.92 -1.44
C SER A 119 4.71 -14.34 -1.94
N ILE A 120 4.88 -14.62 -3.24
CA ILE A 120 4.68 -15.96 -3.85
C ILE A 120 5.41 -17.08 -3.09
N PRO A 121 6.70 -16.98 -2.72
CA PRO A 121 7.40 -18.03 -1.99
C PRO A 121 7.07 -18.00 -0.48
N LEU A 122 5.78 -18.07 -0.14
CA LEU A 122 5.29 -18.01 1.25
C LEU A 122 5.87 -16.83 2.04
N PHE A 123 5.92 -15.65 1.41
CA PHE A 123 6.47 -14.41 1.97
C PHE A 123 7.98 -14.40 2.26
N LEU A 124 8.73 -15.48 2.00
CA LEU A 124 10.19 -15.52 2.21
C LEU A 124 10.94 -14.51 1.35
N GLY A 125 10.44 -14.23 0.14
CA GLY A 125 11.03 -13.25 -0.76
C GLY A 125 11.00 -11.83 -0.21
N LEU A 126 10.07 -11.52 0.71
CA LEU A 126 9.98 -10.20 1.35
C LEU A 126 11.20 -9.85 2.20
N VAL A 127 11.94 -10.85 2.68
CA VAL A 127 13.23 -10.64 3.38
C VAL A 127 14.22 -9.89 2.49
N VAL A 128 14.17 -10.10 1.17
CA VAL A 128 15.02 -9.42 0.19
C VAL A 128 14.34 -8.19 -0.38
N VAL A 129 13.05 -8.29 -0.72
CA VAL A 129 12.31 -7.20 -1.37
C VAL A 129 12.24 -5.96 -0.46
N LEU A 130 11.93 -6.12 0.83
CA LEU A 130 11.74 -4.97 1.72
C LEU A 130 13.02 -4.13 1.90
N PRO A 131 14.21 -4.71 2.18
CA PRO A 131 15.45 -3.94 2.22
C PRO A 131 15.79 -3.24 0.90
N VAL A 132 15.60 -3.93 -0.23
CA VAL A 132 15.88 -3.36 -1.56
C VAL A 132 14.95 -2.17 -1.84
N LEU A 133 13.66 -2.31 -1.57
CA LEU A 133 12.70 -1.22 -1.73
C LEU A 133 13.01 -0.05 -0.78
N GLY A 134 13.43 -0.31 0.46
CA GLY A 134 13.87 0.73 1.37
C GLY A 134 15.05 1.54 0.83
N HIS A 135 16.09 0.85 0.35
CA HIS A 135 17.27 1.49 -0.23
C HIS A 135 16.95 2.26 -1.52
N ALA A 136 16.13 1.68 -2.39
CA ALA A 136 15.72 2.31 -3.64
C ALA A 136 14.79 3.51 -3.40
N THR A 137 13.92 3.46 -2.39
CA THR A 137 13.08 4.61 -1.96
C THR A 137 13.96 5.74 -1.43
N TRP A 138 15.03 5.44 -0.69
CA TRP A 138 16.01 6.46 -0.29
C TRP A 138 16.65 7.16 -1.49
N HIS A 139 16.98 6.39 -2.53
CA HIS A 139 17.56 6.93 -3.76
C HIS A 139 16.56 7.76 -4.56
N LEU A 140 15.29 7.32 -4.62
CA LEU A 140 14.20 8.09 -5.20
C LEU A 140 14.02 9.42 -4.45
N TYR A 141 13.97 9.37 -3.12
CA TYR A 141 13.90 10.56 -2.27
C TYR A 141 15.01 11.57 -2.59
N ARG A 142 16.28 11.13 -2.60
CA ARG A 142 17.42 12.00 -2.91
C ARG A 142 17.33 12.64 -4.30
N LYS A 143 16.83 11.90 -5.30
CA LYS A 143 16.62 12.42 -6.66
C LYS A 143 15.49 13.44 -6.74
N VAL A 144 14.41 13.23 -5.99
CA VAL A 144 13.21 14.08 -6.02
C VAL A 144 13.42 15.37 -5.25
N VAL A 145 14.03 15.29 -4.07
CA VAL A 145 14.20 16.45 -3.20
C VAL A 145 15.39 17.31 -3.65
N ARG A 146 16.39 16.70 -4.32
CA ARG A 146 17.72 17.28 -4.61
C ARG A 146 18.40 17.81 -3.32
N GLU A 147 19.69 17.56 -3.19
CA GLU A 147 20.52 18.44 -2.36
C GLU A 147 20.58 19.83 -3.00
#